data_AF-A0A959ID27-F1
#
_entry.id   AF-A0A959ID27-F1
#
_cell.length_a   1.000
_cell.length_b   1.000
_cell.length_c   1.000
_cell.angle_alpha   90.00
_cell.angle_beta   90.00
_cell.angle_gamma   90.00
#
_symmetry.space_group_name_H-M   'P 1'
#
loop_
_entity.id
_entity.type
_entity.pdbx_description
1 polymer ?
#
loop_
_entity_poly.entity_id
_entity_poly.type
_entity_poly.pdbx_seq_one_letter_code
_entity_poly.pdbx_strand_id
1 'polypeptide(L)'
;MKINAIFVIGGILVLFGLNACRSDGSPLTKLPKTVDFNFHIKPILSDRCFACHGPDEKARKGDLRLDIEAGAFAMLDSSEQRYAIVPGDLKNSSLVHRITTSDPELVMPPPESNLSLSEYEIALLKKWIDQGAEWKDHWAFIPPVKPEPPKVSKDDWPVNEIDHFILAKLEREGLTPEAAASREKWLRRVSFDLTGLPPDIREIENFLEDDDEQAYEKVVDRLLSSPAYGERMASIWLDVARYADSHGYQDDRPRTMWPWRDWVIDAFNTNMPYDSFVIYQLAGDLLPQPTYEQKLATGFNRNHAITQEGGVV
;
A
#
# COMPACT_ATOMS: atom_id res chain seq x y z
N MET A 1 -33.27 -66.61 43.69
CA MET A 1 -32.65 -67.32 42.56
C MET A 1 -32.71 -66.39 41.36
N LYS A 2 -31.53 -65.99 40.86
CA LYS A 2 -31.22 -65.05 39.75
C LYS A 2 -32.38 -64.39 39.00
N ILE A 3 -32.48 -63.05 39.08
CA ILE A 3 -32.91 -62.22 37.95
C ILE A 3 -31.96 -61.01 37.87
N ASN A 4 -31.30 -60.91 36.72
CA ASN A 4 -30.29 -59.92 36.35
C ASN A 4 -30.92 -58.54 36.13
N ALA A 5 -30.42 -57.51 36.80
CA ALA A 5 -30.67 -56.13 36.41
C ALA A 5 -29.58 -55.69 35.41
N ILE A 6 -29.97 -55.58 34.15
CA ILE A 6 -29.16 -55.05 33.05
C ILE A 6 -29.13 -53.53 33.21
N PHE A 7 -27.94 -52.97 33.48
CA PHE A 7 -27.67 -51.54 33.36
C PHE A 7 -27.66 -51.17 31.87
N VAL A 8 -28.71 -50.50 31.40
CA VAL A 8 -28.71 -49.83 30.09
C VAL A 8 -28.08 -48.45 30.27
N ILE A 9 -26.80 -48.34 29.93
CA ILE A 9 -26.13 -47.05 29.76
C ILE A 9 -26.60 -46.47 28.43
N GLY A 10 -27.59 -45.58 28.48
CA GLY A 10 -28.00 -44.76 27.34
C GLY A 10 -26.92 -43.72 27.05
N GLY A 11 -26.04 -44.00 26.09
CA GLY A 11 -25.11 -43.02 25.54
C GLY A 11 -25.87 -41.96 24.75
N ILE A 12 -25.90 -40.73 25.26
CA ILE A 12 -26.34 -39.55 24.52
C ILE A 12 -25.22 -39.23 23.52
N LEU A 13 -25.41 -39.65 22.27
CA LEU A 13 -24.57 -39.25 21.15
C LEU A 13 -24.96 -37.81 20.77
N VAL A 14 -24.26 -36.83 21.35
CA VAL A 14 -24.36 -35.43 20.92
C VAL A 14 -23.71 -35.35 19.54
N LEU A 15 -24.53 -35.46 18.49
CA LEU A 15 -24.18 -35.07 17.13
C LEU A 15 -23.88 -33.57 17.15
N PHE A 16 -22.61 -33.22 17.33
CA PHE A 16 -22.09 -31.93 16.89
C PHE A 16 -22.28 -31.88 15.38
N GLY A 17 -23.38 -31.28 14.94
CA GLY A 17 -23.52 -30.81 13.58
C GLY A 17 -22.41 -29.82 13.32
N LEU A 18 -21.33 -30.29 12.69
CA LEU A 18 -20.43 -29.46 11.93
C LEU A 18 -21.28 -28.81 10.83
N ASN A 19 -21.91 -27.69 11.17
CA ASN A 19 -22.24 -26.67 10.19
C ASN A 19 -20.90 -26.16 9.68
N ALA A 20 -20.33 -26.92 8.74
CA ALA A 20 -19.39 -26.36 7.81
C ALA A 20 -20.13 -25.19 7.17
N CYS A 21 -19.72 -23.97 7.52
CA CYS A 21 -19.97 -22.82 6.68
C CYS A 21 -19.44 -23.19 5.30
N ARG A 22 -20.33 -23.63 4.41
CA ARG A 22 -20.14 -23.45 2.99
C ARG A 22 -20.02 -21.95 2.81
N SER A 23 -18.79 -21.49 2.64
CA SER A 23 -18.51 -20.24 1.93
C SER A 23 -18.93 -20.46 0.48
N ASP A 24 -20.24 -20.52 0.24
CA ASP A 24 -20.79 -20.39 -1.10
C ASP A 24 -20.50 -18.96 -1.54
N GLY A 25 -19.51 -18.81 -2.42
CA GLY A 25 -19.12 -17.54 -3.01
C GLY A 25 -18.26 -16.69 -2.09
N SER A 26 -16.97 -16.63 -2.40
CA SER A 26 -16.26 -15.34 -2.32
C SER A 26 -17.22 -14.27 -2.85
N PRO A 27 -17.45 -13.13 -2.15
CA PRO A 27 -18.13 -12.03 -2.80
C PRO A 27 -17.32 -11.77 -4.05
N LEU A 28 -17.88 -12.08 -5.23
CA LEU A 28 -17.31 -11.69 -6.49
C LEU A 28 -17.14 -10.18 -6.35
N THR A 29 -15.93 -9.74 -6.02
CA THR A 29 -15.60 -8.33 -5.86
C THR A 29 -16.10 -7.70 -7.13
N LYS A 30 -17.16 -6.89 -7.04
CA LYS A 30 -17.77 -6.33 -8.25
C LYS A 30 -16.65 -5.63 -9.02
N LEU A 31 -16.45 -6.01 -10.28
CA LEU A 31 -15.42 -5.39 -11.11
C LEU A 31 -15.58 -3.86 -11.04
N PRO A 32 -14.48 -3.12 -10.86
CA PRO A 32 -14.55 -1.66 -10.79
C PRO A 32 -15.20 -1.13 -12.06
N LYS A 33 -15.97 -0.04 -11.97
CA LYS A 33 -16.67 0.53 -13.14
C LYS A 33 -15.69 0.83 -14.28
N THR A 34 -14.55 1.42 -13.94
CA THR A 34 -13.42 1.69 -14.84
C THR A 34 -12.21 0.91 -14.33
N VAL A 35 -11.55 0.19 -15.22
CA VAL A 35 -10.34 -0.58 -14.91
C VAL A 35 -9.12 0.30 -15.14
N ASP A 36 -8.39 0.59 -14.08
CA ASP A 36 -7.11 1.29 -14.16
C ASP A 36 -5.95 0.34 -14.44
N PHE A 37 -5.10 0.68 -15.41
CA PHE A 37 -3.95 -0.12 -15.81
C PHE A 37 -2.95 -0.35 -14.67
N ASN A 38 -2.54 0.70 -13.96
CA ASN A 38 -1.51 0.60 -12.92
C ASN A 38 -2.01 -0.16 -11.68
N PHE A 39 -3.26 0.06 -11.28
CA PHE A 39 -3.79 -0.56 -10.05
C PHE A 39 -4.36 -1.96 -10.25
N HIS A 40 -4.88 -2.27 -11.44
CA HIS A 40 -5.58 -3.54 -11.67
C HIS A 40 -4.88 -4.47 -12.67
N ILE A 41 -4.22 -3.94 -13.71
CA ILE A 41 -3.75 -4.76 -14.84
C ILE A 41 -2.26 -5.05 -14.76
N LYS A 42 -1.44 -4.02 -14.54
CA LYS A 42 0.01 -4.14 -14.44
C LYS A 42 0.46 -5.15 -13.37
N PRO A 43 -0.15 -5.23 -12.17
CA PRO A 43 0.20 -6.27 -11.20
C PRO A 43 -0.06 -7.68 -11.75
N ILE A 44 -1.20 -7.89 -12.43
CA ILE A 44 -1.53 -9.19 -13.05
C ILE A 44 -0.50 -9.54 -14.12
N LEU A 45 -0.19 -8.62 -15.03
CA LEU A 45 0.78 -8.87 -16.10
C LEU A 45 2.20 -9.12 -15.53
N SER A 46 2.59 -8.36 -14.50
CA SER A 46 3.87 -8.53 -13.80
C SER A 46 3.99 -9.92 -13.19
N ASP A 47 2.98 -10.32 -12.43
CA ASP A 47 3.04 -11.56 -11.64
C ASP A 47 2.78 -12.82 -12.48
N ARG A 48 1.99 -12.70 -13.56
CA ARG A 48 1.52 -13.85 -14.35
C ARG A 48 2.18 -13.98 -15.71
N CYS A 49 2.73 -12.90 -16.28
CA CYS A 49 3.11 -12.87 -17.69
C CYS A 49 4.57 -12.47 -17.93
N PHE A 50 5.15 -11.54 -17.17
CA PHE A 50 6.47 -10.96 -17.50
C PHE A 50 7.64 -11.95 -17.40
N ALA A 51 7.51 -13.03 -16.64
CA ALA A 51 8.52 -14.08 -16.60
C ALA A 51 8.82 -14.69 -17.98
N CYS A 52 7.80 -14.80 -18.85
CA CYS A 52 7.93 -15.36 -20.20
C CYS A 52 7.67 -14.35 -21.32
N HIS A 53 7.04 -13.22 -21.04
CA HIS A 53 6.67 -12.19 -22.02
C HIS A 53 7.09 -10.78 -21.57
N GLY A 54 8.19 -10.69 -20.82
CA GLY A 54 8.71 -9.44 -20.28
C GLY A 54 10.08 -9.05 -20.83
N PRO A 55 10.88 -8.29 -20.06
CA PRO A 55 12.11 -7.67 -20.57
C PRO A 55 13.24 -8.67 -20.84
N ASP A 56 13.29 -9.81 -20.14
CA ASP A 56 14.35 -10.81 -20.31
C ASP A 56 14.23 -11.53 -21.65
N GLU A 57 15.11 -11.16 -22.60
CA GLU A 57 15.19 -11.74 -23.94
C GLU A 57 15.46 -13.25 -23.94
N LYS A 58 16.20 -13.78 -22.97
CA LYS A 58 16.56 -15.20 -22.94
C LYS A 58 15.38 -16.08 -22.49
N ALA A 59 14.54 -15.56 -21.62
CA ALA A 59 13.32 -16.23 -21.16
C ALA A 59 12.13 -15.99 -22.10
N ARG A 60 12.19 -14.97 -22.96
CA ARG A 60 11.08 -14.50 -23.78
C ARG A 60 10.56 -15.55 -24.75
N LYS A 61 9.24 -15.75 -24.74
CA LYS A 61 8.53 -16.65 -25.64
C LYS A 61 7.73 -15.87 -26.67
N GLY A 62 7.76 -16.34 -27.92
CA GLY A 62 7.02 -15.75 -29.04
C GLY A 62 7.41 -14.31 -29.37
N ASP A 63 8.59 -13.86 -28.93
CA ASP A 63 9.08 -12.47 -29.00
C ASP A 63 8.07 -11.40 -28.49
N LEU A 64 7.10 -11.82 -27.69
CA LEU A 64 6.05 -10.96 -27.16
C LEU A 64 6.54 -10.22 -25.92
N ARG A 65 6.29 -8.91 -25.92
CA ARG A 65 6.64 -7.96 -24.86
C ARG A 65 5.39 -7.33 -24.26
N LEU A 66 4.87 -7.91 -23.19
CA LEU A 66 3.73 -7.38 -22.43
C LEU A 66 4.14 -6.33 -21.39
N ASP A 67 5.45 -6.12 -21.18
CA ASP A 67 6.00 -5.14 -20.22
C ASP A 67 6.09 -3.72 -20.78
N ILE A 68 5.96 -3.56 -22.10
CA ILE A 68 5.99 -2.26 -22.78
C ILE A 68 4.79 -2.11 -23.73
N GLU A 69 4.25 -0.91 -23.82
CA GLU A 69 3.05 -0.61 -24.62
C GLU A 69 3.20 -1.01 -26.08
N ALA A 70 4.29 -0.54 -26.72
CA ALA A 70 4.56 -0.80 -28.13
C ALA A 70 4.63 -2.30 -28.44
N GLY A 71 5.13 -3.11 -27.50
CA GLY A 71 5.20 -4.56 -27.64
C GLY A 71 3.87 -5.26 -27.41
N ALA A 72 3.08 -4.78 -26.46
CA ALA A 72 1.80 -5.37 -26.10
C ALA A 72 0.75 -5.20 -27.22
N PHE A 73 0.84 -4.10 -27.97
CA PHE A 73 -0.02 -3.80 -29.12
C PHE A 73 0.63 -4.11 -30.48
N ALA A 74 1.85 -4.66 -30.50
CA ALA A 74 2.50 -5.05 -31.73
C ALA A 74 1.76 -6.21 -32.40
N MET A 75 1.85 -6.24 -33.74
CA MET A 75 1.40 -7.37 -34.53
C MET A 75 2.33 -8.56 -34.27
N LEU A 76 1.75 -9.68 -33.83
CA LEU A 76 2.45 -10.95 -33.58
C LEU A 76 2.81 -11.65 -34.88
N ASP A 77 1.91 -11.59 -35.87
CA ASP A 77 2.05 -12.27 -37.15
C ASP A 77 1.49 -11.39 -38.26
N SER A 78 2.37 -11.00 -39.19
CA SER A 78 2.03 -10.15 -40.33
C SER A 78 1.17 -10.83 -41.39
N SER A 79 1.21 -12.16 -41.47
CA SER A 79 0.47 -12.93 -42.47
C SER A 79 -0.99 -13.14 -42.09
N GLU A 80 -1.26 -13.28 -40.78
CA GLU A 80 -2.61 -13.50 -40.23
C GLU A 80 -3.19 -12.25 -39.54
N GLN A 81 -2.48 -11.11 -39.54
CA GLN A 81 -2.86 -9.87 -38.84
C GLN A 81 -3.24 -10.11 -37.37
N ARG A 82 -2.49 -10.96 -36.68
CA ARG A 82 -2.75 -11.32 -35.28
C ARG A 82 -2.06 -10.35 -34.34
N TYR A 83 -2.74 -9.95 -33.28
CA TYR A 83 -2.23 -9.07 -32.22
C TYR A 83 -2.41 -9.75 -30.86
N ALA A 84 -1.52 -9.44 -29.91
CA ALA A 84 -1.67 -9.90 -28.53
C ALA A 84 -2.88 -9.22 -27.88
N ILE A 85 -2.95 -7.89 -27.98
CA ILE A 85 -4.06 -7.08 -27.47
C ILE A 85 -4.51 -6.13 -28.57
N VAL A 86 -5.82 -6.10 -28.83
CA VAL A 86 -6.49 -5.14 -29.70
C VAL A 86 -7.42 -4.28 -28.83
N PRO A 87 -7.11 -2.98 -28.65
CA PRO A 87 -7.96 -2.04 -27.92
C PRO A 87 -9.43 -2.11 -28.35
N GLY A 88 -10.34 -2.37 -27.41
CA GLY A 88 -11.78 -2.43 -27.63
C GLY A 88 -12.29 -3.71 -28.31
N ASP A 89 -11.41 -4.67 -28.62
CA ASP A 89 -11.80 -5.89 -29.35
C ASP A 89 -11.32 -7.16 -28.66
N LEU A 90 -12.22 -7.77 -27.89
CA LEU A 90 -11.96 -9.04 -27.20
C LEU A 90 -11.77 -10.22 -28.14
N LYS A 91 -12.41 -10.20 -29.32
CA LYS A 91 -12.40 -11.34 -30.26
C LYS A 91 -11.08 -11.43 -31.00
N ASN A 92 -10.53 -10.28 -31.38
CA ASN A 92 -9.27 -10.20 -32.11
C ASN A 92 -8.04 -10.08 -31.18
N SER A 93 -8.24 -9.97 -29.86
CA SER A 93 -7.18 -10.01 -28.87
C SER A 93 -6.76 -11.45 -28.54
N SER A 94 -5.59 -11.88 -29.02
CA SER A 94 -5.08 -13.23 -28.76
C SER A 94 -4.91 -13.51 -27.25
N LEU A 95 -4.58 -12.50 -26.45
CA LEU A 95 -4.47 -12.61 -24.99
C LEU A 95 -5.76 -13.18 -24.39
N VAL A 96 -6.93 -12.69 -24.81
CA VAL A 96 -8.23 -13.14 -24.29
C VAL A 96 -8.46 -14.61 -24.59
N HIS A 97 -8.10 -15.07 -25.78
CA HIS A 97 -8.19 -16.49 -26.15
C HIS A 97 -7.25 -17.37 -25.30
N ARG A 98 -6.01 -16.92 -25.13
CA ARG A 98 -4.98 -17.65 -24.37
C ARG A 98 -5.31 -17.79 -22.89
N ILE A 99 -5.94 -16.78 -22.27
CA ILE A 99 -6.32 -16.83 -20.84
C ILE A 99 -7.67 -17.51 -20.59
N THR A 100 -8.40 -17.94 -21.63
CA THR A 100 -9.74 -18.56 -21.49
C THR A 100 -9.86 -19.96 -22.09
N THR A 101 -8.93 -20.36 -22.95
CA THR A 101 -8.90 -21.71 -23.51
C THR A 101 -8.60 -22.75 -22.42
N SER A 102 -9.12 -23.96 -22.61
CA SER A 102 -8.82 -25.11 -21.75
C SER A 102 -7.78 -26.05 -22.37
N ASP A 103 -7.29 -25.74 -23.58
CA ASP A 103 -6.25 -26.51 -24.25
C ASP A 103 -4.90 -26.29 -23.55
N PRO A 104 -4.28 -27.33 -22.95
CA PRO A 104 -3.02 -27.21 -22.22
C PRO A 104 -1.85 -26.66 -23.05
N GLU A 105 -1.86 -26.88 -24.36
CA GLU A 105 -0.79 -26.39 -25.26
C GLU A 105 -0.97 -24.92 -25.63
N LEU A 106 -2.19 -24.39 -25.46
CA LEU A 106 -2.52 -23.01 -25.85
C LEU A 106 -2.75 -22.08 -24.66
N VAL A 107 -3.15 -22.61 -23.51
CA VAL A 107 -3.52 -21.82 -22.34
C VAL A 107 -2.32 -21.06 -21.78
N MET A 108 -2.57 -19.83 -21.34
CA MET A 108 -1.58 -19.00 -20.66
C MET A 108 -2.15 -18.51 -19.31
N PRO A 109 -1.37 -18.54 -18.22
CA PRO A 109 -0.02 -19.12 -18.13
C PRO A 109 -0.01 -20.63 -18.37
N PRO A 110 1.08 -21.20 -18.90
CA PRO A 110 1.11 -22.61 -19.25
C PRO A 110 1.21 -23.46 -17.96
N PRO A 111 0.66 -24.69 -17.92
CA PRO A 111 0.57 -25.47 -16.68
C PRO A 111 1.91 -25.68 -15.96
N GLU A 112 3.01 -25.85 -16.71
CA GLU A 112 4.36 -26.03 -16.17
C GLU A 112 4.91 -24.79 -15.45
N SER A 113 4.34 -23.61 -15.67
CA SER A 113 4.72 -22.39 -14.95
C SER A 113 4.25 -22.39 -13.50
N ASN A 114 3.29 -23.25 -13.14
CA ASN A 114 2.58 -23.24 -11.85
C ASN A 114 1.91 -21.89 -11.52
N LEU A 115 1.73 -21.02 -12.51
CA LEU A 115 0.97 -19.77 -12.40
C LEU A 115 -0.45 -20.01 -12.91
N SER A 116 -1.41 -19.29 -12.34
CA SER A 116 -2.80 -19.32 -12.80
C SER A 116 -3.42 -17.94 -12.67
N LEU A 117 -4.45 -17.69 -13.46
CA LEU A 117 -5.31 -16.52 -13.34
C LEU A 117 -6.61 -16.94 -12.68
N SER A 118 -7.03 -16.19 -11.66
CA SER A 118 -8.36 -16.29 -11.10
C SER A 118 -9.42 -15.77 -12.09
N GLU A 119 -10.67 -16.18 -11.91
CA GLU A 119 -11.79 -15.69 -12.72
C GLU A 119 -11.91 -14.15 -12.65
N TYR A 120 -11.59 -13.56 -11.50
CA TYR A 120 -11.61 -12.12 -11.30
C TYR A 120 -10.51 -11.41 -12.12
N GLU A 121 -9.28 -11.94 -12.13
CA GLU A 121 -8.17 -11.39 -12.94
C GLU A 121 -8.47 -11.51 -14.45
N ILE A 122 -9.02 -12.65 -14.90
CA ILE A 122 -9.45 -12.82 -16.30
C ILE A 122 -10.51 -11.78 -16.66
N ALA A 123 -11.48 -11.56 -15.77
CA ALA A 123 -12.55 -10.61 -16.01
C ALA A 123 -12.06 -9.15 -16.00
N LEU A 124 -11.07 -8.81 -15.17
CA LEU A 124 -10.39 -7.51 -15.20
C LEU A 124 -9.65 -7.28 -16.53
N LEU A 125 -8.86 -8.26 -16.99
CA LEU A 125 -8.13 -8.19 -18.25
C LEU A 125 -9.09 -8.00 -19.44
N LYS A 126 -10.17 -8.79 -19.49
CA LYS A 126 -11.22 -8.62 -20.51
C LYS A 126 -11.84 -7.23 -20.44
N LYS A 127 -12.25 -6.78 -19.25
CA LYS A 127 -12.92 -5.48 -19.11
C LYS A 127 -11.99 -4.32 -19.49
N TRP A 128 -10.71 -4.40 -19.15
CA TRP A 128 -9.72 -3.40 -19.55
C TRP A 128 -9.56 -3.33 -21.08
N ILE A 129 -9.47 -4.48 -21.75
CA ILE A 129 -9.39 -4.52 -23.22
C ILE A 129 -10.67 -3.96 -23.85
N ASP A 130 -11.85 -4.36 -23.36
CA ASP A 130 -13.14 -3.84 -23.81
C ASP A 130 -13.26 -2.32 -23.63
N GLN A 131 -12.62 -1.77 -22.58
CA GLN A 131 -12.54 -0.33 -22.31
C GLN A 131 -11.48 0.40 -23.14
N GLY A 132 -10.87 -0.25 -24.14
CA GLY A 132 -9.90 0.35 -25.04
C GLY A 132 -8.44 0.11 -24.62
N ALA A 133 -8.18 -0.79 -23.67
CA ALA A 133 -6.84 -1.19 -23.24
C ALA A 133 -5.91 -0.01 -22.92
N GLU A 134 -6.42 1.06 -22.28
CA GLU A 134 -5.64 2.25 -21.96
C GLU A 134 -4.36 1.86 -21.21
N TRP A 135 -3.20 2.20 -21.78
CA TRP A 135 -1.90 2.00 -21.16
C TRP A 135 -1.53 3.20 -20.31
N LYS A 136 -0.81 2.97 -19.20
CA LYS A 136 -0.31 4.06 -18.34
C LYS A 136 1.16 3.86 -18.00
N ASP A 137 1.90 4.97 -17.94
CA ASP A 137 3.23 5.00 -17.37
C ASP A 137 3.24 4.56 -15.91
N HIS A 138 4.42 4.26 -15.37
CA HIS A 138 4.53 3.89 -13.96
C HIS A 138 3.95 4.99 -13.07
N TRP A 139 3.09 4.62 -12.12
CA TRP A 139 2.31 5.55 -11.28
C TRP A 139 3.13 6.67 -10.64
N ALA A 140 4.38 6.40 -10.27
CA ALA A 140 5.29 7.37 -9.66
C ALA A 140 5.70 8.54 -10.58
N PHE A 141 5.53 8.40 -11.91
CA PHE A 141 5.85 9.44 -12.90
C PHE A 141 4.61 10.15 -13.43
N ILE A 142 3.42 9.77 -12.98
CA ILE A 142 2.16 10.43 -13.34
C ILE A 142 1.85 11.44 -12.24
N PRO A 143 1.74 12.75 -12.55
CA PRO A 143 1.36 13.74 -11.56
C PRO A 143 0.02 13.38 -10.90
N PRO A 144 -0.08 13.39 -9.56
CA PRO A 144 -1.33 13.11 -8.88
C PRO A 144 -2.37 14.20 -9.21
N VAL A 145 -3.59 13.77 -9.50
CA VAL A 145 -4.74 14.67 -9.76
C VAL A 145 -5.70 14.53 -8.58
N LYS A 146 -6.21 15.66 -8.06
CA LYS A 146 -7.20 15.65 -6.98
C LYS A 146 -8.48 14.94 -7.46
N PRO A 147 -8.88 13.80 -6.86
CA PRO A 147 -10.11 13.13 -7.23
C PRO A 147 -11.33 13.84 -6.63
N GLU A 148 -12.46 13.78 -7.33
CA GLU A 148 -13.74 14.19 -6.77
C GLU A 148 -14.20 13.18 -5.69
N PRO A 149 -14.63 13.65 -4.50
CA PRO A 149 -15.16 12.77 -3.47
C PRO A 149 -16.35 11.93 -3.99
N PRO A 150 -16.43 10.63 -3.64
CA PRO A 150 -17.54 9.79 -4.06
C PRO A 150 -18.85 10.23 -3.40
N LYS A 151 -19.95 10.04 -4.13
CA LYS A 151 -21.30 10.18 -3.56
C LYS A 151 -21.58 8.98 -2.65
N VAL A 152 -22.05 9.27 -1.45
CA VAL A 152 -22.35 8.30 -0.38
C VAL A 152 -23.82 8.39 0.00
N SER A 153 -24.35 7.36 0.67
CA SER A 153 -25.77 7.32 1.05
C SER A 153 -26.12 8.19 2.26
N LYS A 154 -25.13 8.48 3.11
CA LYS A 154 -25.27 9.32 4.31
C LYS A 154 -24.46 10.60 4.14
N ASP A 155 -25.15 11.71 3.92
CA ASP A 155 -24.52 13.02 3.73
C ASP A 155 -24.06 13.67 5.06
N ASP A 156 -24.54 13.19 6.20
CA ASP A 156 -24.31 13.76 7.53
C ASP A 156 -23.13 13.12 8.30
N TRP A 157 -22.66 11.95 7.87
CA TRP A 157 -21.55 11.25 8.51
C TRP A 157 -20.15 11.76 8.11
N PRO A 158 -19.88 12.05 6.82
CA PRO A 158 -18.59 12.58 6.41
C PRO A 158 -18.32 13.97 7.01
N VAL A 159 -17.18 14.15 7.67
CA VAL A 159 -16.73 15.45 8.21
C VAL A 159 -15.78 16.13 7.23
N ASN A 160 -14.98 15.36 6.50
CA ASN A 160 -14.05 15.86 5.48
C ASN A 160 -14.07 15.01 4.20
N GLU A 161 -13.33 15.43 3.17
CA GLU A 161 -13.26 14.76 1.87
C GLU A 161 -12.81 13.29 1.95
N ILE A 162 -11.96 12.91 2.91
CA ILE A 162 -11.46 11.54 3.10
C ILE A 162 -12.59 10.62 3.57
N ASP A 163 -13.46 11.11 4.45
CA ASP A 163 -14.55 10.32 5.02
C ASP A 163 -15.53 9.83 3.95
N HIS A 164 -15.71 10.59 2.85
CA HIS A 164 -16.49 10.13 1.70
C HIS A 164 -15.91 8.86 1.09
N PHE A 165 -14.58 8.78 0.93
CA PHE A 165 -13.91 7.59 0.39
C PHE A 165 -14.02 6.39 1.33
N ILE A 166 -13.91 6.62 2.65
CA ILE A 166 -14.07 5.57 3.66
C ILE A 166 -15.51 5.04 3.65
N LEU A 167 -16.51 5.91 3.70
CA LEU A 167 -17.91 5.52 3.71
C LEU A 167 -18.30 4.80 2.41
N ALA A 168 -17.86 5.30 1.25
CA ALA A 168 -18.10 4.62 -0.03
C ALA A 168 -17.49 3.21 -0.08
N LYS A 169 -16.36 2.98 0.60
CA LYS A 169 -15.78 1.64 0.73
C LYS A 169 -16.61 0.78 1.70
N LEU A 170 -17.01 1.29 2.86
CA LEU A 170 -17.85 0.56 3.81
C LEU A 170 -19.18 0.12 3.17
N GLU A 171 -19.87 1.04 2.47
CA GLU A 171 -21.12 0.75 1.76
C GLU A 171 -20.96 -0.36 0.71
N ARG A 172 -19.85 -0.34 -0.04
CA ARG A 172 -19.53 -1.37 -1.04
C ARG A 172 -19.36 -2.75 -0.42
N GLU A 173 -18.77 -2.81 0.77
CA GLU A 173 -18.55 -4.06 1.51
C GLU A 173 -19.75 -4.45 2.39
N GLY A 174 -20.84 -3.68 2.36
CA GLY A 174 -22.02 -3.92 3.20
C GLY A 174 -21.78 -3.66 4.69
N LEU A 175 -20.77 -2.84 5.01
CA LEU A 175 -20.40 -2.46 6.37
C LEU A 175 -20.97 -1.08 6.73
N THR A 176 -21.18 -0.86 8.03
CA THR A 176 -21.59 0.43 8.57
C THR A 176 -20.48 1.02 9.45
N PRO A 177 -20.34 2.37 9.50
CA PRO A 177 -19.42 2.99 10.43
C PRO A 177 -19.71 2.60 11.89
N GLU A 178 -18.64 2.44 12.67
CA GLU A 178 -18.71 2.27 14.11
C GLU A 178 -19.06 3.58 14.82
N ALA A 179 -19.51 3.48 16.07
CA ALA A 179 -19.75 4.65 16.91
C ALA A 179 -18.45 5.43 17.17
N ALA A 180 -18.57 6.75 17.33
CA ALA A 180 -17.44 7.60 17.67
C ALA A 180 -16.77 7.14 18.98
N ALA A 181 -15.44 7.26 19.03
CA ALA A 181 -14.69 6.98 20.25
C ALA A 181 -15.07 7.98 21.35
N SER A 182 -14.99 7.56 22.62
CA SER A 182 -15.12 8.50 23.74
C SER A 182 -14.01 9.55 23.70
N ARG A 183 -14.26 10.74 24.28
CA ARG A 183 -13.30 11.85 24.27
C ARG A 183 -11.93 11.45 24.84
N GLU A 184 -11.91 10.66 25.90
CA GLU A 184 -10.69 10.14 26.53
C GLU A 184 -9.91 9.22 25.59
N LYS A 185 -10.62 8.33 24.89
CA LYS A 185 -10.00 7.41 23.92
C LYS A 185 -9.45 8.16 22.72
N TRP A 186 -10.18 9.17 22.25
CA TRP A 186 -9.74 10.04 21.17
C TRP A 186 -8.45 10.79 21.57
N LEU A 187 -8.47 11.50 22.71
CA LEU A 187 -7.31 12.25 23.22
C LEU A 187 -6.09 11.33 23.36
N ARG A 188 -6.26 10.15 23.96
CA ARG A 188 -5.18 9.19 24.10
C ARG A 188 -4.58 8.79 22.75
N ARG A 189 -5.42 8.50 21.74
CA ARG A 189 -4.94 8.09 20.40
C ARG A 189 -4.16 9.19 19.73
N VAL A 190 -4.73 10.40 19.66
CA VAL A 190 -4.08 11.54 18.98
C VAL A 190 -2.76 11.94 19.66
N SER A 191 -2.68 11.86 21.00
CA SER A 191 -1.42 12.10 21.71
C SER A 191 -0.35 11.08 21.34
N PHE A 192 -0.66 9.77 21.33
CA PHE A 192 0.33 8.76 20.93
C PHE A 192 0.73 8.89 19.46
N ASP A 193 -0.22 9.21 18.58
CA ASP A 193 0.06 9.35 17.16
C ASP A 193 1.00 10.54 16.90
N LEU A 194 0.70 11.71 17.49
CA LEU A 194 1.44 12.94 17.24
C LEU A 194 2.73 13.07 18.06
N THR A 195 2.76 12.63 19.32
CA THR A 195 3.92 12.84 20.21
C THR A 195 4.57 11.55 20.71
N GLY A 196 3.95 10.38 20.46
CA GLY A 196 4.42 9.10 21.00
C GLY A 196 4.23 8.95 22.52
N LEU A 197 3.61 9.93 23.17
CA LEU A 197 3.43 9.99 24.62
C LEU A 197 1.94 9.95 25.00
N PRO A 198 1.58 9.38 26.15
CA PRO A 198 0.22 9.50 26.67
C PRO A 198 -0.07 10.94 27.11
N PRO A 199 -1.35 11.38 27.09
CA PRO A 199 -1.73 12.63 27.73
C PRO A 199 -1.57 12.52 29.26
N ASP A 200 -1.28 13.64 29.92
CA ASP A 200 -1.27 13.72 31.38
C ASP A 200 -2.70 13.80 31.95
N ILE A 201 -2.87 13.56 33.25
CA ILE A 201 -4.20 13.54 33.89
C ILE A 201 -4.91 14.88 33.75
N ARG A 202 -4.18 16.00 33.90
CA ARG A 202 -4.76 17.34 33.81
C ARG A 202 -5.16 17.69 32.38
N GLU A 203 -4.40 17.22 31.39
CA GLU A 203 -4.77 17.36 29.98
C GLU A 203 -6.07 16.61 29.66
N ILE A 204 -6.27 15.43 30.25
CA ILE A 204 -7.53 14.69 30.14
C ILE A 204 -8.67 15.48 30.78
N GLU A 205 -8.51 15.88 32.05
CA GLU A 205 -9.54 16.64 32.79
C GLU A 205 -9.93 17.91 32.05
N ASN A 206 -8.95 18.74 31.66
CA ASN A 206 -9.19 19.97 30.90
C ASN A 206 -9.91 19.71 29.58
N PHE A 207 -9.52 18.66 28.83
CA PHE A 207 -10.18 18.35 27.57
C PHE A 207 -11.59 17.79 27.76
N LEU A 208 -11.87 17.08 28.85
CA LEU A 208 -13.23 16.59 29.14
C LEU A 208 -14.19 17.69 29.58
N GLU A 209 -13.66 18.74 30.20
CA GLU A 209 -14.42 19.91 30.65
C GLU A 209 -14.50 21.03 29.58
N ASP A 210 -13.75 20.92 28.48
CA ASP A 210 -13.76 21.91 27.38
C ASP A 210 -14.94 21.67 26.42
N ASP A 211 -16.01 22.45 26.61
CA ASP A 211 -17.21 22.47 25.76
C ASP A 211 -17.08 23.40 24.54
N ASP A 212 -15.90 23.99 24.29
CA ASP A 212 -15.66 24.83 23.11
C ASP A 212 -15.76 24.00 21.82
N GLU A 213 -16.35 24.60 20.77
CA GLU A 213 -16.49 23.97 19.45
C GLU A 213 -15.13 23.59 18.83
N GLN A 214 -14.05 24.25 19.26
CA GLN A 214 -12.67 24.02 18.80
C GLN A 214 -11.81 23.21 19.79
N ALA A 215 -12.41 22.54 20.77
CA ALA A 215 -11.66 21.79 21.79
C ALA A 215 -10.69 20.75 21.18
N TYR A 216 -11.10 20.09 20.09
CA TYR A 216 -10.30 19.09 19.39
C TYR A 216 -9.09 19.71 18.68
N GLU A 217 -9.30 20.83 17.99
CA GLU A 217 -8.28 21.60 17.26
C GLU A 217 -7.24 22.17 18.23
N LYS A 218 -7.68 22.74 19.36
CA LYS A 218 -6.77 23.23 20.41
C LYS A 218 -5.84 22.14 20.94
N VAL A 219 -6.35 20.91 21.09
CA VAL A 219 -5.52 19.75 21.47
C VAL A 219 -4.50 19.44 20.38
N VAL A 220 -4.92 19.37 19.11
CA VAL A 220 -4.02 19.08 17.99
C VAL A 220 -2.93 20.14 17.87
N ASP A 221 -3.28 21.43 17.90
CA ASP A 221 -2.33 22.54 17.81
C ASP A 221 -1.30 22.50 18.94
N ARG A 222 -1.76 22.21 20.16
CA ARG A 222 -0.89 22.05 21.33
C ARG A 222 0.07 20.87 21.17
N LEU A 223 -0.40 19.74 20.65
CA LEU A 223 0.42 18.55 20.43
C LEU A 223 1.45 18.79 19.32
N LEU A 224 1.06 19.40 18.20
CA LEU A 224 1.95 19.76 17.08
C LEU A 224 3.01 20.79 17.50
N SER A 225 2.68 21.68 18.44
CA SER A 225 3.61 22.68 18.98
C SER A 225 4.58 22.12 20.04
N SER A 226 4.40 20.86 20.46
CA SER A 226 5.27 20.22 21.46
C SER A 226 6.58 19.74 20.83
N PRO A 227 7.75 19.88 21.48
CA PRO A 227 9.00 19.32 20.97
C PRO A 227 8.94 17.80 20.70
N ALA A 228 8.10 17.10 21.46
CA ALA A 228 7.87 15.66 21.31
C ALA A 228 7.25 15.29 19.96
N TYR A 229 6.57 16.22 19.28
CA TYR A 229 6.07 15.99 17.92
C TYR A 229 7.23 15.75 16.95
N GLY A 230 8.22 16.65 16.93
CA GLY A 230 9.40 16.48 16.08
C GLY A 230 10.18 15.21 16.40
N GLU A 231 10.32 14.85 17.68
CA GLU A 231 10.95 13.59 18.11
C GLU A 231 10.20 12.36 17.59
N ARG A 232 8.87 12.36 17.73
CA ARG A 232 7.99 11.29 17.25
C ARG A 232 8.08 11.13 15.73
N MET A 233 7.93 12.22 14.98
CA MET A 233 7.97 12.18 13.52
C MET A 233 9.36 11.85 12.99
N ALA A 234 10.41 12.38 13.63
CA ALA A 234 11.78 12.05 13.28
C ALA A 234 12.05 10.56 13.46
N SER A 235 11.55 9.89 14.51
CA SER A 235 11.82 8.47 14.75
C SER A 235 11.55 7.58 13.52
N ILE A 236 10.43 7.81 12.82
CA ILE A 236 10.06 7.09 11.60
C ILE A 236 11.02 7.43 10.45
N TRP A 237 11.37 8.72 10.32
CA TRP A 237 12.31 9.16 9.28
C TRP A 237 13.72 8.61 9.49
N LEU A 238 14.19 8.54 10.74
CA LEU A 238 15.48 7.99 11.11
C LEU A 238 15.60 6.52 10.67
N ASP A 239 14.53 5.73 10.84
CA ASP A 239 14.48 4.35 10.36
C ASP A 239 14.59 4.28 8.83
N VAL A 240 13.80 5.09 8.11
CA VAL A 240 13.86 5.17 6.64
C VAL A 240 15.25 5.59 6.15
N ALA A 241 15.89 6.51 6.87
CA ALA A 241 17.22 7.02 6.57
C ALA A 241 18.34 6.07 7.01
N ARG A 242 18.04 4.95 7.68
CA ARG A 242 19.03 4.01 8.24
C ARG A 242 19.97 4.67 9.25
N TYR A 243 19.44 5.58 10.05
CA TYR A 243 20.19 6.18 11.14
C TYR A 243 20.59 5.12 12.17
N ALA A 244 21.84 5.15 12.60
CA ALA A 244 22.35 4.40 13.73
C ALA A 244 23.42 5.24 14.44
N ASP A 245 23.65 4.96 15.72
CA ASP A 245 24.78 5.53 16.47
C ASP A 245 26.09 4.76 16.22
N SER A 246 26.07 3.75 15.34
CA SER A 246 27.21 2.92 14.94
C SER A 246 27.29 2.75 13.40
N HIS A 247 28.32 2.06 12.91
CA HIS A 247 28.52 1.86 11.46
C HIS A 247 27.65 0.77 10.84
N GLY A 248 27.09 -0.13 11.66
CA GLY A 248 26.18 -1.19 11.23
C GLY A 248 26.83 -2.24 10.33
N TYR A 249 28.14 -2.47 10.47
CA TYR A 249 28.91 -3.44 9.66
C TYR A 249 29.97 -4.18 10.49
N GLN A 250 30.78 -5.05 9.86
CA GLN A 250 31.75 -5.97 10.49
C GLN A 250 32.42 -5.41 11.77
N ASP A 251 33.07 -4.25 11.64
CA ASP A 251 33.61 -3.48 12.76
C ASP A 251 32.61 -2.39 13.16
N ASP A 252 31.69 -2.71 14.07
CA ASP A 252 30.59 -1.82 14.45
C ASP A 252 31.01 -0.73 15.44
N ARG A 253 31.83 0.22 15.00
CA ARG A 253 32.29 1.33 15.83
C ARG A 253 31.22 2.42 15.96
N PRO A 254 31.21 3.21 17.06
CA PRO A 254 30.33 4.35 17.19
C PRO A 254 30.62 5.42 16.13
N ARG A 255 29.57 6.12 15.68
CA ARG A 255 29.68 7.25 14.75
C ARG A 255 29.02 8.52 15.30
N THR A 256 29.58 9.67 14.95
CA THR A 256 28.98 10.96 15.30
C THR A 256 28.00 11.39 14.20
N MET A 257 26.73 11.01 14.36
CA MET A 257 25.65 11.41 13.43
C MET A 257 24.50 12.15 14.12
N TRP A 258 24.51 12.22 15.45
CA TRP A 258 23.50 12.91 16.24
C TRP A 258 23.21 14.36 15.80
N PRO A 259 24.16 15.17 15.27
CA PRO A 259 23.81 16.52 14.80
C PRO A 259 22.82 16.50 13.63
N TRP A 260 22.93 15.50 12.75
CA TRP A 260 21.97 15.32 11.65
C TRP A 260 20.61 14.86 12.18
N ARG A 261 20.59 13.96 13.18
CA ARG A 261 19.35 13.54 13.86
C ARG A 261 18.63 14.75 14.46
N ASP A 262 19.35 15.59 15.19
CA ASP A 262 18.78 16.77 15.84
C ASP A 262 18.27 17.78 14.81
N TRP A 263 18.96 17.92 13.68
CA TRP A 263 18.47 18.70 12.55
C TRP A 263 17.14 18.16 11.99
N VAL A 264 16.97 16.84 11.85
CA VAL A 264 15.70 16.24 11.40
C VAL A 264 14.57 16.56 12.39
N ILE A 265 14.83 16.43 13.70
CA ILE A 265 13.84 16.75 14.74
C ILE A 265 13.41 18.22 14.63
N ASP A 266 14.35 19.14 14.46
CA ASP A 266 14.08 20.57 14.31
C ASP A 266 13.31 20.89 13.01
N ALA A 267 13.65 20.23 11.90
CA ALA A 267 12.94 20.38 10.63
C ALA A 267 11.44 20.01 10.75
N PHE A 268 11.10 18.96 11.52
CA PHE A 268 9.71 18.63 11.80
C PHE A 268 9.05 19.66 12.72
N ASN A 269 9.70 20.07 13.81
CA ASN A 269 9.15 21.04 14.77
C ASN A 269 8.92 22.42 14.16
N THR A 270 9.73 22.82 13.18
CA THR A 270 9.58 24.09 12.45
C THR A 270 8.62 23.99 11.26
N ASN A 271 8.02 22.81 11.04
CA ASN A 271 7.15 22.51 9.91
C ASN A 271 7.81 22.89 8.56
N MET A 272 9.07 22.48 8.38
CA MET A 272 9.83 22.75 7.16
C MET A 272 9.07 22.18 5.94
N PRO A 273 8.89 22.96 4.86
CA PRO A 273 8.30 22.46 3.62
C PRO A 273 9.00 21.20 3.11
N TYR A 274 8.22 20.19 2.72
CA TYR A 274 8.74 18.88 2.34
C TYR A 274 9.74 18.94 1.18
N ASP A 275 9.52 19.82 0.21
CA ASP A 275 10.43 20.05 -0.91
C ASP A 275 11.81 20.55 -0.42
N SER A 276 11.83 21.51 0.50
CA SER A 276 13.05 22.03 1.12
C SER A 276 13.74 20.96 1.95
N PHE A 277 12.98 20.21 2.77
CA PHE A 277 13.48 19.11 3.60
C PHE A 277 14.19 18.03 2.77
N VAL A 278 13.62 17.65 1.63
CA VAL A 278 14.22 16.65 0.74
C VAL A 278 15.40 17.24 -0.04
N ILE A 279 15.29 18.45 -0.59
CA ILE A 279 16.39 19.11 -1.31
C ILE A 279 17.62 19.25 -0.42
N TYR A 280 17.45 19.70 0.82
CA TYR A 280 18.56 19.91 1.74
C TYR A 280 19.28 18.59 2.06
N GLN A 281 18.53 17.50 2.23
CA GLN A 281 19.11 16.17 2.50
C GLN A 281 19.82 15.56 1.29
N LEU A 282 19.29 15.73 0.09
CA LEU A 282 19.86 15.13 -1.11
C LEU A 282 21.05 15.94 -1.66
N ALA A 283 20.96 17.28 -1.64
CA ALA A 283 21.89 18.16 -2.35
C ALA A 283 22.10 19.53 -1.68
N GLY A 284 21.84 19.66 -0.38
CA GLY A 284 22.01 20.92 0.35
C GLY A 284 23.42 21.53 0.27
N ASP A 285 24.47 20.72 0.15
CA ASP A 285 25.86 21.15 -0.02
C ASP A 285 26.18 21.64 -1.45
N LEU A 286 25.32 21.34 -2.42
CA LEU A 286 25.42 21.77 -3.81
C LEU A 286 24.61 23.05 -4.09
N LEU A 287 23.86 23.57 -3.12
CA LEU A 287 23.15 24.83 -3.26
C LEU A 287 24.13 26.01 -3.39
N PRO A 288 23.78 27.08 -4.12
CA PRO A 288 24.63 28.28 -4.20
C PRO A 288 24.88 28.88 -2.81
N GLN A 289 26.15 28.99 -2.41
CA GLN A 289 26.58 29.51 -1.10
C GLN A 289 25.84 28.85 0.08
N PRO A 290 26.01 27.53 0.27
CA PRO A 290 25.15 26.79 1.17
C PRO A 290 25.42 27.13 2.64
N THR A 291 24.34 27.26 3.41
CA THR A 291 24.39 27.49 4.85
C THR A 291 24.99 26.28 5.58
N TYR A 292 25.38 26.46 6.83
CA TYR A 292 25.88 25.34 7.63
C TYR A 292 24.79 24.26 7.81
N GLU A 293 23.54 24.68 7.99
CA GLU A 293 22.39 23.81 8.11
C GLU A 293 22.16 22.97 6.83
N GLN A 294 22.20 23.61 5.66
CA GLN A 294 22.05 22.91 4.38
C GLN A 294 23.18 21.89 4.15
N LYS A 295 24.40 22.20 4.57
CA LYS A 295 25.52 21.24 4.54
C LYS A 295 25.39 20.12 5.57
N LEU A 296 24.79 20.40 6.74
CA LEU A 296 24.55 19.39 7.76
C LEU A 296 23.48 18.39 7.29
N ALA A 297 22.41 18.88 6.66
CA ALA A 297 21.30 18.08 6.16
C ALA A 297 21.76 16.99 5.17
N THR A 298 22.79 17.25 4.34
CA THR A 298 23.36 16.25 3.42
C THR A 298 24.07 15.10 4.11
N GLY A 299 24.23 15.16 5.44
CA GLY A 299 24.55 14.02 6.28
C GLY A 299 23.62 12.81 6.05
N PHE A 300 22.40 13.02 5.53
CA PHE A 300 21.48 11.97 5.09
C PHE A 300 22.17 10.92 4.21
N ASN A 301 22.95 11.36 3.22
CA ASN A 301 23.65 10.46 2.28
C ASN A 301 24.70 9.57 2.97
N ARG A 302 25.13 9.93 4.18
CA ARG A 302 26.13 9.23 4.98
C ARG A 302 25.53 8.29 6.04
N ASN A 303 24.20 8.16 6.09
CA ASN A 303 23.57 7.28 7.07
C ASN A 303 23.69 5.79 6.74
N HIS A 304 23.91 5.43 5.47
CA HIS A 304 24.11 4.04 5.05
C HIS A 304 25.24 3.35 5.82
N ALA A 305 25.14 2.03 5.96
CA ALA A 305 26.19 1.22 6.59
C ALA A 305 27.53 1.44 5.88
N ILE A 306 28.61 1.56 6.65
CA ILE A 306 29.95 1.87 6.14
C ILE A 306 30.86 0.69 6.42
N THR A 307 31.57 0.21 5.38
CA THR A 307 32.65 -0.75 5.59
C THR A 307 33.86 -0.03 6.20
N GLN A 308 34.40 -0.61 7.28
CA GLN A 308 35.68 -0.23 7.88
C GLN A 308 36.67 -1.37 7.81
N GLU A 309 36.70 -2.10 6.69
CA GLU A 309 37.81 -3.00 6.43
C GLU A 309 39.10 -2.17 6.41
N GLY A 310 40.02 -2.46 7.34
CA GLY A 310 41.32 -1.80 7.48
C GLY A 310 42.30 -2.07 6.33
N GLY A 311 41.77 -2.34 5.14
CA GLY A 311 42.48 -2.73 3.92
C GLY A 311 42.52 -4.25 3.74
N VAL A 312 41.62 -4.78 2.91
CA VAL A 312 41.98 -5.76 1.86
C VAL A 312 41.18 -5.36 0.62
N VAL A 313 41.90 -5.03 -0.46
CA VAL A 313 41.36 -4.90 -1.83
C VAL A 313 41.15 -6.29 -2.40
#